data_AF-A0A370QJ27-F1
#
_entry.id   AF-A0A370QJ27-F1
#
_cell.length_a   1.000
_cell.length_b   1.000
_cell.length_c   1.000
_cell.angle_alpha   90.00
_cell.angle_beta   90.00
_cell.angle_gamma   90.00
#
_symmetry.space_group_name_H-M   'P 1'
#
loop_
_entity.id
_entity.type
_entity.pdbx_description
1 polymer ?
#
loop_
_entity_poly.entity_id
_entity_poly.type
_entity_poly.pdbx_seq_one_letter_code
_entity_poly.pdbx_strand_id
1 'polypeptide(L)'
;MKYLVLSLLAISLVFTSCEDKEKTDLMAQYDTLLNQRDSIMTHHENFVEMHESLSAAHKKLSQQLEGMTINDSTVLEKLARHEAIFAEHEANMKGHASLKDSHKDLKSNFMDGTMSKDAMKAQIDEMKEQHGTMMNHHDKMMREHEAIKEEHEEIMKNLNSYGTKDES
;
A
#
# COMPACT_ATOMS: atom_id res chain seq x y z
N MET A 1 -12.73 63.18 49.89
CA MET A 1 -13.24 63.34 48.51
C MET A 1 -12.27 62.58 47.61
N LYS A 2 -12.44 61.26 47.34
CA LYS A 2 -13.29 60.62 46.31
C LYS A 2 -13.18 61.25 44.93
N TYR A 3 -12.21 60.80 44.12
CA TYR A 3 -12.32 60.62 42.65
C TYR A 3 -11.39 59.44 42.28
N LEU A 4 -11.91 58.22 42.17
CA LEU A 4 -12.49 57.57 40.97
C LEU A 4 -11.42 56.84 40.15
N VAL A 5 -11.38 55.52 40.40
CA VAL A 5 -10.77 54.46 39.59
C VAL A 5 -11.45 54.42 38.22
N LEU A 6 -10.68 54.42 37.12
CA LEU A 6 -10.98 53.85 35.78
C LEU A 6 -9.83 54.31 34.85
N SER A 7 -9.14 53.50 34.04
CA SER A 7 -9.67 52.47 33.17
C SER A 7 -8.59 51.46 32.79
N LEU A 8 -8.90 50.16 32.90
CA LEU A 8 -8.22 49.10 32.16
C LEU A 8 -8.55 49.24 30.68
N LEU A 9 -7.55 49.09 29.81
CA LEU A 9 -7.79 48.52 28.47
C LEU A 9 -6.67 47.52 28.20
N ALA A 10 -7.01 46.25 28.41
CA ALA A 10 -6.18 45.12 28.06
C ALA A 10 -6.05 45.06 26.53
N ILE A 11 -4.82 45.19 26.02
CA ILE A 11 -4.50 44.81 24.65
C ILE A 11 -4.28 43.29 24.68
N SER A 12 -5.37 42.54 24.63
CA SER A 12 -5.32 41.10 24.37
C SER A 12 -5.20 40.87 22.87
N LEU A 13 -3.94 40.77 22.45
CA LEU A 13 -3.41 40.03 21.30
C LEU A 13 -4.42 39.07 20.62
N VAL A 14 -4.99 39.51 19.50
CA VAL A 14 -5.75 38.66 18.57
C VAL A 14 -4.75 37.87 17.72
N PHE A 15 -4.19 36.79 18.27
CA PHE A 15 -3.36 35.83 17.52
C PHE A 15 -4.03 34.46 17.30
N THR A 16 -5.24 34.24 17.85
CA THR A 16 -5.93 32.94 17.77
C THR A 16 -6.49 32.63 16.38
N SER A 17 -6.88 33.64 15.60
CA SER A 17 -7.55 33.42 14.31
C SER A 17 -6.66 32.80 13.21
N CYS A 18 -5.34 32.94 13.28
CA CYS A 18 -4.44 32.36 12.27
C CYS A 18 -4.17 30.88 12.59
N GLU A 19 -4.07 30.55 13.88
CA GLU A 19 -3.80 29.20 14.36
C GLU A 19 -4.95 28.24 14.06
N ASP A 20 -6.19 28.69 14.22
CA ASP A 20 -7.39 27.90 13.94
C ASP A 20 -7.55 27.59 12.44
N LYS A 21 -7.14 28.54 11.58
CA LYS A 21 -7.20 28.37 10.12
C LYS A 21 -6.24 27.29 9.62
N GLU A 22 -5.00 27.29 10.13
CA GLU A 22 -4.01 26.28 9.74
C GLU A 22 -4.41 24.87 10.19
N LYS A 23 -4.92 24.70 11.42
CA LYS A 23 -5.42 23.40 11.88
C LYS A 23 -6.60 22.93 11.02
N THR A 24 -7.50 23.84 10.66
CA THR A 24 -8.62 23.54 9.75
C THR A 24 -8.12 23.07 8.38
N ASP A 25 -7.10 23.72 7.83
CA ASP A 25 -6.48 23.30 6.55
C ASP A 25 -5.82 21.92 6.63
N LEU A 26 -5.09 21.65 7.72
CA LEU A 26 -4.47 20.34 7.95
C LEU A 26 -5.53 19.24 8.07
N MET A 27 -6.67 19.50 8.73
CA MET A 27 -7.79 18.55 8.78
C MET A 27 -8.38 18.29 7.38
N ALA A 28 -8.52 19.32 6.55
CA ALA A 28 -8.99 19.14 5.16
C ALA A 28 -8.00 18.34 4.29
N GLN A 29 -6.69 18.55 4.47
CA GLN A 29 -5.67 17.74 3.81
C GLN A 29 -5.73 16.28 4.27
N TYR A 30 -5.91 16.05 5.56
CA TYR A 30 -6.06 14.70 6.12
C TYR A 30 -7.31 14.00 5.58
N ASP A 31 -8.47 14.67 5.54
CA ASP A 31 -9.68 14.09 4.95
C ASP A 31 -9.51 13.78 3.45
N THR A 32 -8.75 14.61 2.72
CA THR A 32 -8.38 14.31 1.32
C THR A 32 -7.55 13.04 1.22
N LEU A 33 -6.57 12.86 2.09
CA LEU A 33 -5.75 11.64 2.15
C LEU A 33 -6.59 10.41 2.50
N LEU A 34 -7.55 10.52 3.42
CA LEU A 34 -8.46 9.41 3.72
C LEU A 34 -9.30 8.99 2.51
N ASN A 35 -9.78 9.94 1.71
CA ASN A 35 -10.49 9.61 0.47
C ASN A 35 -9.56 8.94 -0.56
N GLN A 36 -8.32 9.39 -0.67
CA GLN A 36 -7.32 8.76 -1.53
C GLN A 36 -7.03 7.32 -1.08
N ARG A 37 -6.88 7.10 0.23
CA ARG A 37 -6.72 5.77 0.82
C ARG A 37 -7.85 4.84 0.40
N ASP A 38 -9.11 5.29 0.44
CA ASP A 38 -10.26 4.44 0.05
C ASP A 38 -10.20 4.03 -1.42
N SER A 39 -9.80 4.96 -2.30
CA SER A 39 -9.54 4.65 -3.71
C SER A 39 -8.41 3.62 -3.85
N ILE A 40 -7.29 3.81 -3.15
CA ILE A 40 -6.15 2.88 -3.23
C ILE A 40 -6.53 1.50 -2.66
N MET A 41 -7.33 1.46 -1.59
CA MET A 41 -7.81 0.22 -0.98
C MET A 41 -8.69 -0.58 -1.92
N THR A 42 -9.51 0.09 -2.73
CA THR A 42 -10.33 -0.57 -3.75
C THR A 42 -9.44 -1.25 -4.81
N HIS A 43 -8.37 -0.58 -5.25
CA HIS A 43 -7.38 -1.20 -6.14
C HIS A 43 -6.60 -2.33 -5.46
N HIS A 44 -6.29 -2.17 -4.17
CA HIS A 44 -5.61 -3.18 -3.37
C HIS A 44 -6.43 -4.46 -3.24
N GLU A 45 -7.73 -4.38 -2.94
CA GLU A 45 -8.61 -5.54 -2.83
C GLU A 45 -8.68 -6.32 -4.15
N ASN A 46 -8.83 -5.62 -5.28
CA ASN A 46 -8.75 -6.24 -6.60
C ASN A 46 -7.38 -6.90 -6.85
N PHE A 47 -6.29 -6.27 -6.41
CA PHE A 47 -4.94 -6.83 -6.54
C PHE A 47 -4.77 -8.11 -5.71
N VAL A 48 -5.28 -8.15 -4.48
CA VAL A 48 -5.24 -9.34 -3.62
C VAL A 48 -5.94 -10.52 -4.32
N GLU A 49 -7.12 -10.33 -4.89
CA GLU A 49 -7.83 -11.39 -5.63
C GLU A 49 -7.02 -11.90 -6.84
N MET A 50 -6.40 -10.99 -7.60
CA MET A 50 -5.52 -11.37 -8.72
C MET A 50 -4.28 -12.15 -8.24
N HIS A 51 -3.69 -11.72 -7.12
CA HIS A 51 -2.52 -12.35 -6.51
C HIS A 51 -2.84 -13.77 -6.02
N GLU A 52 -3.97 -13.96 -5.34
CA GLU A 52 -4.42 -15.29 -4.90
C GLU A 52 -4.63 -16.24 -6.08
N SER A 53 -5.26 -15.75 -7.14
CA SER A 53 -5.50 -16.52 -8.38
C SER A 53 -4.18 -16.94 -9.05
N LEU A 54 -3.24 -16.01 -9.22
CA LEU A 54 -1.95 -16.31 -9.84
C LEU A 54 -1.09 -17.23 -8.97
N SER A 55 -1.12 -17.05 -7.65
CA SER A 55 -0.42 -17.93 -6.69
C SER A 55 -0.98 -19.36 -6.72
N ALA A 56 -2.31 -19.51 -6.83
CA ALA A 56 -2.94 -20.82 -7.00
C ALA A 56 -2.54 -21.49 -8.32
N ALA A 57 -2.51 -20.72 -9.41
CA ALA A 57 -2.03 -21.21 -10.71
C ALA A 57 -0.55 -21.62 -10.64
N HIS A 58 0.29 -20.84 -9.99
CA HIS A 58 1.70 -21.16 -9.78
C HIS A 58 1.88 -22.46 -9.00
N LYS A 59 1.18 -22.61 -7.87
CA LYS A 59 1.22 -23.83 -7.07
C LYS A 59 0.83 -25.06 -7.89
N LYS A 60 -0.20 -24.93 -8.73
CA LYS A 60 -0.62 -26.02 -9.62
C LYS A 60 0.47 -26.37 -10.64
N LEU A 61 1.09 -25.37 -11.27
CA LEU A 61 2.19 -25.57 -12.21
C LEU A 61 3.38 -26.29 -11.53
N SER A 62 3.80 -25.80 -10.36
CA SER A 62 4.87 -26.42 -9.57
C SER A 62 4.56 -27.89 -9.25
N GLN A 63 3.34 -28.21 -8.83
CA GLN A 63 2.91 -29.59 -8.58
C GLN A 63 2.92 -30.47 -9.83
N GLN A 64 2.53 -29.94 -10.99
CA GLN A 64 2.61 -30.68 -12.25
C GLN A 64 4.07 -31.01 -12.62
N LEU A 65 4.97 -30.07 -12.33
CA LEU A 65 6.39 -30.17 -12.62
C LEU A 65 7.15 -31.12 -11.68
N GLU A 66 6.74 -31.26 -10.42
CA GLU A 66 7.34 -32.19 -9.45
C GLU A 66 7.35 -33.66 -9.94
N GLY A 67 6.35 -34.06 -10.73
CA GLY A 67 6.24 -35.42 -11.27
C GLY A 67 6.95 -35.66 -12.59
N MET A 68 7.62 -34.64 -13.15
CA MET A 68 8.19 -34.68 -14.49
C MET A 68 9.72 -34.65 -14.46
N THR A 69 10.36 -35.34 -15.39
CA THR A 69 11.80 -35.16 -15.64
C THR A 69 11.99 -33.85 -16.41
N ILE A 70 12.44 -32.79 -15.71
CA ILE A 70 12.73 -31.50 -16.31
C ILE A 70 14.22 -31.44 -16.67
N ASN A 71 14.52 -31.44 -17.97
CA ASN A 71 15.90 -31.32 -18.47
C ASN A 71 16.36 -29.86 -18.63
N ASP A 72 15.42 -28.91 -18.62
CA ASP A 72 15.70 -27.49 -18.71
C ASP A 72 15.79 -26.86 -17.30
N SER A 73 17.02 -26.58 -16.86
CA SER A 73 17.28 -26.01 -15.54
C SER A 73 16.68 -24.60 -15.36
N THR A 74 16.35 -23.90 -16.45
CA THR A 74 15.79 -22.54 -16.38
C THR A 74 14.36 -22.54 -15.85
N VAL A 75 13.61 -23.64 -16.00
CA VAL A 75 12.24 -23.77 -15.48
C VAL A 75 12.25 -23.72 -13.95
N LEU A 76 13.14 -24.50 -13.32
CA LEU A 76 13.24 -24.54 -11.86
C LEU A 76 13.73 -23.20 -11.28
N GLU A 77 14.64 -22.52 -11.98
CA GLU A 77 15.09 -21.17 -11.61
C GLU A 77 13.95 -20.16 -11.68
N LYS A 78 13.16 -20.16 -12.76
CA LYS A 78 11.97 -19.30 -12.89
C LYS A 78 10.98 -19.53 -11.76
N LEU A 79 10.69 -20.79 -11.42
CA LEU A 79 9.78 -21.11 -10.31
C LEU A 79 10.29 -20.57 -8.97
N ALA A 80 11.56 -20.81 -8.65
CA ALA A 80 12.15 -20.31 -7.41
C ALA A 80 12.12 -18.77 -7.33
N ARG A 81 12.33 -18.08 -8.46
CA ARG A 81 12.21 -16.63 -8.53
C ARG A 81 10.76 -16.18 -8.34
N HIS A 82 9.78 -16.86 -8.91
CA HIS A 82 8.35 -16.55 -8.71
C HIS A 82 7.97 -16.66 -7.23
N GLU A 83 8.40 -17.71 -6.55
CA GLU A 83 8.17 -17.90 -5.09
C GLU A 83 8.75 -16.73 -4.28
N ALA A 84 9.96 -16.27 -4.61
CA ALA A 84 10.56 -15.11 -3.95
C ALA A 84 9.75 -13.82 -4.19
N ILE A 85 9.23 -13.62 -5.41
CA ILE A 85 8.38 -12.48 -5.75
C ILE A 85 7.05 -12.56 -4.99
N PHE A 86 6.41 -13.73 -4.92
CA PHE A 86 5.16 -13.89 -4.16
C PHE A 86 5.36 -13.60 -2.68
N ALA A 87 6.45 -14.08 -2.08
CA ALA A 87 6.78 -13.76 -0.69
C ALA A 87 7.01 -12.26 -0.46
N GLU A 88 7.65 -11.56 -1.40
CA GLU A 88 7.80 -10.10 -1.36
C GLU A 88 6.43 -9.39 -1.42
N HIS A 89 5.55 -9.84 -2.32
CA HIS A 89 4.19 -9.31 -2.47
C HIS A 89 3.38 -9.51 -1.19
N GLU A 90 3.41 -10.69 -0.58
CA GLU A 90 2.74 -10.98 0.69
C GLU A 90 3.21 -10.05 1.82
N ALA A 91 4.52 -9.82 1.91
CA ALA A 91 5.09 -8.89 2.89
C ALA A 91 4.59 -7.45 2.65
N ASN A 92 4.56 -7.00 1.40
CA ASN A 92 4.04 -5.68 1.02
C ASN A 92 2.54 -5.54 1.38
N MET A 93 1.72 -6.53 1.06
CA MET A 93 0.28 -6.52 1.35
C MET A 93 0.02 -6.50 2.87
N LYS A 94 0.77 -7.27 3.66
CA LYS A 94 0.69 -7.21 5.13
C LYS A 94 1.09 -5.84 5.69
N GLY A 95 2.10 -5.20 5.08
CA GLY A 95 2.48 -3.83 5.39
C GLY A 95 1.34 -2.84 5.12
N HIS A 96 0.71 -2.93 3.94
CA HIS A 96 -0.43 -2.08 3.56
C HIS A 96 -1.63 -2.25 4.51
N ALA A 97 -1.94 -3.49 4.93
CA ALA A 97 -2.99 -3.74 5.92
C ALA A 97 -2.68 -3.05 7.28
N SER A 98 -1.43 -3.09 7.72
CA SER A 98 -1.01 -2.43 8.97
C SER A 98 -1.12 -0.90 8.88
N LEU A 99 -0.83 -0.31 7.71
CA LEU A 99 -0.97 1.14 7.46
C LEU A 99 -2.45 1.58 7.47
N LYS A 100 -3.35 0.76 6.95
CA LYS A 100 -4.80 1.02 7.00
C LYS A 100 -5.28 1.19 8.43
N ASP A 101 -4.82 0.33 9.33
CA ASP A 101 -5.19 0.36 10.75
C ASP A 101 -4.59 1.60 11.46
N SER A 102 -3.32 1.94 11.19
CA SER A 102 -2.69 3.11 11.81
C SER A 102 -3.36 4.44 11.43
N HIS A 103 -3.85 4.56 10.20
CA HIS A 103 -4.56 5.76 9.74
C HIS A 103 -5.89 5.97 10.47
N LYS A 104 -6.55 4.89 10.91
CA LYS A 104 -7.82 4.97 11.68
C LYS A 104 -7.59 5.63 13.04
N ASP A 105 -6.51 5.27 13.72
CA ASP A 105 -6.17 5.80 15.04
C ASP A 105 -5.75 7.27 14.96
N LEU A 106 -5.05 7.65 13.89
CA LEU A 106 -4.59 9.01 13.66
C LEU A 106 -5.73 10.04 13.60
N LYS A 107 -6.90 9.66 13.04
CA LYS A 107 -8.08 10.56 13.00
C LYS A 107 -8.51 10.99 14.39
N SER A 108 -8.53 10.05 15.34
CA SER A 108 -8.95 10.32 16.71
C SER A 108 -8.03 11.35 17.37
N ASN A 109 -6.72 11.20 17.18
CA ASN A 109 -5.70 12.08 17.74
C ASN A 109 -5.71 13.50 17.10
N PHE A 110 -6.18 13.61 15.86
CA PHE A 110 -6.39 14.93 15.23
C PHE A 110 -7.62 15.62 15.81
N MET A 111 -8.68 14.87 16.13
CA MET A 111 -9.95 15.41 16.61
C MET A 111 -9.97 15.70 18.11
N ASP A 112 -9.16 15.02 18.92
CA ASP A 112 -9.07 15.26 20.37
C ASP A 112 -8.27 16.52 20.74
N GLY A 113 -7.62 17.15 19.75
CA GLY A 113 -6.85 18.38 19.91
C GLY A 113 -5.54 18.24 20.70
N THR A 114 -5.13 17.00 21.01
CA THR A 114 -3.91 16.72 21.79
C THR A 114 -2.63 16.88 20.95
N MET A 115 -2.74 16.79 19.63
CA MET A 115 -1.61 16.95 18.71
C MET A 115 -1.28 18.42 18.41
N SER A 116 0.02 18.72 18.40
CA SER A 116 0.51 20.02 17.92
C SER A 116 0.40 20.11 16.40
N LYS A 117 0.40 21.34 15.87
CA LYS A 117 0.36 21.58 14.41
C LYS A 117 1.53 20.92 13.68
N ASP A 118 2.73 21.03 14.24
CA ASP A 118 3.94 20.44 13.65
C ASP A 118 3.84 18.91 13.63
N ALA A 119 3.27 18.31 14.67
CA ALA A 119 3.02 16.87 14.69
C ALA A 119 1.98 16.45 13.66
N MET A 120 0.87 17.21 13.51
CA MET A 120 -0.13 16.96 12.48
C MET A 120 0.47 17.05 11.07
N LYS A 121 1.29 18.08 10.82
CA LYS A 121 1.97 18.27 9.54
C LYS A 121 2.91 17.09 9.22
N ALA A 122 3.73 16.69 10.19
CA ALA A 122 4.63 15.55 10.03
C ALA A 122 3.86 14.26 9.70
N GLN A 123 2.74 14.01 10.37
CA GLN A 123 1.89 12.85 10.09
C GLN A 123 1.24 12.92 8.71
N ILE A 124 0.76 14.09 8.27
CA ILE A 124 0.22 14.27 6.91
C ILE A 124 1.30 14.02 5.85
N ASP A 125 2.52 14.50 6.07
CA ASP A 125 3.63 14.30 5.13
C ASP A 125 4.06 12.82 5.08
N GLU A 126 4.08 12.13 6.23
CA GLU A 126 4.30 10.69 6.32
C GLU A 126 3.22 9.90 5.57
N MET A 127 1.94 10.24 5.73
CA MET A 127 0.83 9.59 5.02
C MET A 127 0.97 9.75 3.49
N LYS A 128 1.37 10.93 3.01
CA LYS A 128 1.60 11.17 1.57
C LYS A 128 2.70 10.26 1.04
N GLU A 129 3.81 10.12 1.77
CA GLU A 129 4.92 9.25 1.40
C GLU A 129 4.51 7.77 1.40
N GLN A 130 3.76 7.33 2.41
CA GLN A 130 3.24 5.97 2.51
C GLN A 130 2.29 5.64 1.35
N HIS A 131 1.37 6.56 1.00
CA HIS A 131 0.49 6.39 -0.16
C HIS A 131 1.29 6.31 -1.47
N GLY A 132 2.28 7.19 -1.66
CA GLY A 132 3.16 7.14 -2.83
C GLY A 132 3.92 5.82 -2.96
N THR A 133 4.46 5.33 -1.83
CA THR A 133 5.13 4.02 -1.76
C THR A 133 4.17 2.88 -2.10
N MET A 134 2.94 2.91 -1.59
CA MET A 134 1.93 1.89 -1.88
C MET A 134 1.55 1.85 -3.36
N MET A 135 1.39 3.01 -4.00
CA MET A 135 1.14 3.08 -5.45
C MET A 135 2.32 2.50 -6.26
N ASN A 136 3.56 2.84 -5.89
CA ASN A 136 4.75 2.28 -6.53
C ASN A 136 4.84 0.76 -6.36
N HIS A 137 4.47 0.24 -5.19
CA HIS A 137 4.38 -1.20 -4.96
C HIS A 137 3.33 -1.82 -5.88
N HIS A 138 2.11 -1.28 -5.95
CA HIS A 138 1.07 -1.81 -6.86
C HIS A 138 1.56 -1.83 -8.32
N ASP A 139 2.17 -0.75 -8.80
CA ASP A 139 2.70 -0.68 -10.17
C ASP A 139 3.80 -1.73 -10.44
N LYS A 140 4.70 -1.95 -9.47
CA LYS A 140 5.74 -2.98 -9.56
C LYS A 140 5.12 -4.37 -9.60
N MET A 141 4.23 -4.66 -8.66
CA MET A 141 3.63 -5.98 -8.50
C MET A 141 2.77 -6.35 -9.73
N MET A 142 2.06 -5.39 -10.33
CA MET A 142 1.31 -5.60 -11.57
C MET A 142 2.21 -5.98 -12.74
N ARG A 143 3.37 -5.31 -12.90
CA ARG A 143 4.36 -5.66 -13.93
C ARG A 143 4.96 -7.05 -13.70
N GLU A 144 5.20 -7.40 -12.45
CA GLU A 144 5.72 -8.72 -12.08
C GLU A 144 4.70 -9.83 -12.31
N HIS A 145 3.41 -9.59 -12.04
CA HIS A 145 2.34 -10.51 -12.38
C HIS A 145 2.26 -10.78 -13.88
N GLU A 146 2.38 -9.75 -14.70
CA GLU A 146 2.36 -9.92 -16.16
C GLU A 146 3.54 -10.79 -16.62
N ALA A 147 4.75 -10.49 -16.16
CA ALA A 147 5.93 -11.29 -16.47
C ALA A 147 5.78 -12.76 -16.01
N ILE A 148 5.24 -12.99 -14.80
CA ILE A 148 4.99 -14.35 -14.30
C ILE A 148 3.99 -15.10 -15.19
N LYS A 149 2.92 -14.43 -15.65
CA LYS A 149 1.93 -15.03 -16.55
C LYS A 149 2.53 -15.41 -17.90
N GLU A 150 3.28 -14.50 -18.53
CA GLU A 150 3.98 -14.77 -19.79
C GLU A 150 4.93 -15.98 -19.66
N GLU A 151 5.65 -16.06 -18.54
CA GLU A 151 6.56 -17.17 -18.27
C GLU A 151 5.82 -18.48 -17.97
N HIS A 152 4.66 -18.45 -17.31
CA HIS A 152 3.80 -19.63 -17.15
C HIS A 152 3.36 -20.15 -18.52
N GLU A 153 2.93 -19.27 -19.42
CA GLU A 153 2.53 -19.65 -20.79
C GLU A 153 3.69 -20.29 -21.55
N GLU A 154 4.89 -19.71 -21.45
CA GLU A 154 6.10 -20.26 -22.05
C GLU A 154 6.43 -21.66 -21.51
N ILE A 155 6.43 -21.82 -20.18
CA ILE A 155 6.69 -23.12 -19.52
C ILE A 155 5.66 -24.15 -19.99
N MET A 156 4.37 -23.81 -19.98
CA MET A 156 3.30 -24.72 -20.41
C MET A 156 3.41 -25.11 -21.88
N LYS A 157 3.76 -24.17 -22.76
CA LYS A 157 4.01 -24.45 -24.18
C LYS A 157 5.18 -25.42 -24.36
N ASN A 158 6.26 -25.21 -23.63
CA ASN A 158 7.43 -26.07 -23.69
C ASN A 158 7.11 -27.48 -23.17
N LEU A 159 6.38 -27.61 -22.05
CA LEU A 159 5.95 -28.91 -21.51
C LEU A 159 5.08 -29.70 -22.49
N ASN A 160 4.13 -29.06 -23.17
CA ASN A 160 3.30 -29.71 -24.20
C ASN A 160 4.13 -30.22 -25.40
N SER A 161 5.26 -29.56 -25.69
CA SER A 161 6.18 -29.98 -26.75
C SER A 161 7.09 -31.16 -26.36
N TYR A 162 7.28 -31.40 -25.05
CA TYR A 162 8.03 -32.55 -24.53
C TYR A 162 7.14 -33.79 -24.42
N GLY A 163 5.88 -33.64 -23.97
CA GLY A 163 4.92 -34.75 -23.88
C GLY A 163 4.46 -35.34 -25.22
N THR A 164 4.83 -34.74 -26.36
CA THR A 164 4.49 -35.20 -27.72
C THR A 164 5.66 -35.88 -28.45
N LYS A 165 6.87 -35.91 -27.86
CA LYS A 165 8.06 -36.46 -28.52
C LYS A 165 8.40 -37.91 -28.14
N ASP A 166 7.75 -38.48 -27.14
CA ASP A 166 7.99 -39.87 -26.69
C ASP A 166 7.00 -40.91 -27.30
N GLU A 167 6.17 -40.52 -28.27
CA GLU A 167 5.23 -41.43 -28.97
C GLU A 167 5.56 -41.69 -30.46
N SER A 168 6.81 -41.52 -30.90
CA SER A 168 7.23 -41.85 -32.29
C SER A 168 8.31 -42.92 -32.38
#